data_AF-A0A2R6ALB8-F1
#
_entry.id   AF-A0A2R6ALB8-F1
#
_cell.length_a   1.000
_cell.length_b   1.000
_cell.length_c   1.000
_cell.angle_alpha   90.00
_cell.angle_beta   90.00
_cell.angle_gamma   90.00
#
_symmetry.space_group_name_H-M   'P 1'
#
loop_
_entity.id
_entity.type
_entity.pdbx_description
1 polymer ?
#
loop_
_entity_poly.entity_id
_entity_poly.type
_entity_poly.pdbx_seq_one_letter_code
_entity_poly.pdbx_strand_id
1 'polypeptide(L)' 'MKVAYITLNTPEVGNLLNNVNKFGKLFSRLKRDKELGIVVLEGNGKDFCLGRVQKKDHKILDKV' A
#
# COMPACT_ATOMS: atom_id res chain seq x y z
N MET A 1 13.66 -6.76 18.45
CA MET A 1 13.49 -6.71 16.98
C MET A 1 12.01 -6.83 16.66
N LYS A 2 11.45 -5.88 15.91
CA LYS A 2 10.03 -5.81 15.57
C LYS A 2 9.80 -6.08 14.08
N VAL A 3 8.60 -6.53 13.76
CA VAL A 3 8.10 -6.71 12.39
C VAL A 3 6.93 -5.75 12.18
N ALA A 4 6.95 -4.98 11.09
CA ALA A 4 5.82 -4.16 10.67
C ALA A 4 5.11 -4.81 9.50
N TYR A 5 3.78 -4.80 9.54
CA TYR A 5 2.92 -5.25 8.45
C TYR A 5 2.28 -4.03 7.81
N ILE A 6 2.41 -3.91 6.49
CA ILE A 6 1.77 -2.88 5.68
C ILE A 6 0.85 -3.60 4.72
N THR A 7 -0.45 -3.38 4.87
CA THR A 7 -1.47 -4.00 4.03
C THR A 7 -2.00 -2.99 3.02
N LEU A 8 -1.89 -3.30 1.73
CA LEU A 8 -2.66 -2.63 0.68
C LEU A 8 -4.12 -3.05 0.85
N ASN A 9 -5.02 -2.10 1.06
CA ASN A 9 -6.37 -2.39 1.54
C ASN A 9 -7.46 -1.71 0.70
N THR A 10 -7.34 -1.86 -0.61
CA THR A 10 -8.38 -1.53 -1.62
C THR A 10 -8.67 -2.76 -2.50
N PRO A 11 -9.05 -3.89 -1.89
CA PRO A 11 -9.20 -5.18 -2.58
C PRO A 11 -10.25 -5.16 -3.69
N GLU A 12 -11.29 -4.34 -3.56
CA GLU A 12 -12.38 -4.16 -4.53
C GLU A 12 -11.91 -3.64 -5.89
N VAL A 13 -10.73 -3.02 -5.95
CA VAL A 13 -10.05 -2.62 -7.19
C VAL A 13 -8.71 -3.32 -7.38
N GLY A 14 -8.45 -4.43 -6.67
CA GLY A 14 -7.19 -5.17 -6.76
C GLY A 14 -5.99 -4.34 -6.27
N ASN A 15 -6.19 -3.56 -5.21
CA ASN A 15 -5.13 -2.81 -4.53
C ASN A 15 -4.38 -1.80 -5.43
N LEU A 16 -5.08 -1.18 -6.37
CA LEU A 16 -4.51 -0.15 -7.24
C LEU A 16 -3.90 1.03 -6.46
N LEU A 17 -2.68 1.41 -6.82
CA LEU A 17 -1.94 2.49 -6.17
C LEU A 17 -2.37 3.86 -6.69
N ASN A 18 -3.05 4.62 -5.85
CA ASN A 18 -3.48 6.00 -6.16
C ASN A 18 -2.40 7.06 -5.82
N ASN A 19 -1.60 6.85 -4.78
CA ASN A 19 -0.69 7.86 -4.25
C ASN A 19 0.63 7.24 -3.80
N VAL A 20 1.53 7.06 -4.76
CA VAL A 20 2.86 6.47 -4.50
C VAL A 20 3.71 7.34 -3.57
N ASN A 21 3.45 8.65 -3.48
CA ASN A 21 4.18 9.53 -2.57
C ASN A 21 3.92 9.20 -1.09
N LYS A 22 2.77 8.61 -0.76
CA LYS A 22 2.50 8.12 0.61
C LYS A 22 3.45 6.98 1.01
N PHE A 23 3.81 6.09 0.08
CA PHE A 23 4.75 5.00 0.33
C PHE A 23 6.15 5.52 0.65
N GLY A 24 6.66 6.47 -0.13
CA GLY A 24 7.98 7.06 0.12
C GLY A 24 8.09 7.68 1.51
N LYS A 25 7.05 8.40 1.95
CA LYS A 25 6.98 8.97 3.31
C LYS A 25 6.89 7.88 4.39
N LEU A 26 6.10 6.83 4.17
CA LEU A 26 5.96 5.71 5.10
C LEU A 26 7.30 4.99 5.31
N PHE A 27 7.95 4.53 4.24
CA PHE A 27 9.23 3.84 4.33
C PHE A 27 10.33 4.72 4.91
N SER A 28 10.31 6.03 4.64
CA SER A 28 11.24 6.97 5.28
C SER A 28 11.06 7.06 6.79
N ARG A 29 9.82 6.94 7.30
CA ARG A 29 9.55 6.87 8.74
C ARG A 29 10.02 5.54 9.33
N LEU A 30 9.70 4.43 8.67
CA LEU A 30 10.08 3.09 9.11
C LEU A 30 11.60 2.91 9.16
N LYS A 31 12.34 3.48 8.20
CA LYS A 31 13.82 3.46 8.18
C LYS A 31 14.47 4.10 9.41
N ARG A 32 13.76 5.00 10.11
CA ARG A 32 14.27 5.67 11.32
C ARG A 32 13.93 4.92 12.62
N ASP A 33 13.08 3.90 12.55
CA ASP A 33 12.75 3.07 13.71
C ASP A 33 13.87 2.05 13.94
N LYS A 34 14.64 2.24 15.01
CA LYS A 34 15.79 1.38 15.36
C LYS A 34 15.37 0.00 15.88
N GLU A 35 14.12 -0.17 16.30
CA GLU A 35 13.63 -1.43 16.84
C GLU A 35 13.04 -2.33 15.74
N LEU A 36 12.70 -1.73 14.60
CA LEU A 36 12.14 -2.40 13.43
C LEU A 36 13.24 -3.14 12.65
N GLY A 37 13.10 -4.46 12.53
CA GLY A 37 14.04 -5.29 11.75
C GLY A 37 13.48 -5.78 10.43
N ILE A 38 12.16 -5.92 10.31
CA ILE A 38 11.49 -6.51 9.14
C ILE A 38 10.25 -5.71 8.79
N VAL A 39 10.02 -5.52 7.49
CA VAL A 39 8.77 -4.98 6.95
C VAL A 39 8.17 -6.00 5.99
N VAL A 40 6.93 -6.40 6.26
CA VAL A 40 6.10 -7.21 5.37
C VAL A 40 5.13 -6.28 4.66
N LEU A 41 5.17 -6.29 3.33
CA LEU A 41 4.19 -5.61 2.50
C LEU A 41 3.29 -6.68 1.88
N GLU A 42 2.00 -6.58 2.13
CA GLU A 42 0.99 -7.54 1.69
C GLU A 42 -0.20 -6.80 1.07
N GLY A 43 -1.01 -7.52 0.28
CA GLY A 43 -2.27 -7.00 -0.26
C GLY A 43 -3.43 -7.78 0.34
N ASN A 44 -4.46 -7.07 0.79
CA ASN A 44 -5.69 -7.68 1.24
C ASN A 44 -6.47 -8.24 0.05
N GLY A 45 -7.24 -9.31 0.27
CA GLY A 45 -8.05 -9.95 -0.77
C GLY A 45 -7.22 -10.85 -1.70
N LYS A 46 -7.63 -10.93 -2.97
CA LYS A 46 -7.07 -11.88 -3.94
C LYS A 46 -5.76 -11.39 -4.58
N ASP A 47 -5.62 -10.08 -4.76
CA ASP A 47 -4.54 -9.49 -5.54
C ASP A 47 -3.57 -8.73 -4.63
N PHE A 48 -2.27 -8.87 -4.85
CA PHE A 48 -1.29 -8.03 -4.14
C PHE A 48 -1.45 -6.56 -4.56
N CYS A 49 -1.26 -6.25 -5.84
CA CYS A 49 -1.43 -4.93 -6.43
C CYS A 49 -1.50 -5.04 -7.97
N LEU A 50 -2.58 -4.52 -8.57
CA LEU A 50 -2.78 -4.52 -10.02
C LEU A 50 -2.11 -3.34 -10.75
N GLY A 51 -1.32 -2.53 -10.03
CA GLY A 51 -0.52 -1.44 -10.59
C GLY A 51 -0.96 -0.06 -10.11
N ARG A 52 -0.87 0.94 -11.00
CA ARG A 52 -1.20 2.33 -10.70
C ARG A 52 -2.57 2.71 -11.26
N VAL A 53 -3.27 3.53 -10.51
CA VAL A 53 -4.55 4.13 -10.93
C VAL A 53 -4.35 4.93 -12.20
N GLN A 54 -5.17 4.64 -13.21
CA GLN A 54 -5.30 5.43 -14.43
C GLN A 54 -6.55 6.32 -14.33
N LYS A 55 -6.68 7.32 -15.23
CA LYS A 55 -7.85 8.22 -15.27
C LYS A 55 -9.19 7.48 -15.36
N LYS A 56 -9.22 6.30 -15.99
CA LYS A 56 -10.40 5.43 -16.09
C LYS A 56 -10.81 4.79 -14.75
N ASP A 57 -9.86 4.64 -13.83
CA ASP A 57 -10.06 3.94 -12.55
C ASP A 57 -10.53 4.91 -11.44
N HIS A 58 -10.46 6.23 -11.66
CA HIS A 58 -10.94 7.25 -10.70
C HIS A 58 -12.43 7.11 -10.40
N LYS A 59 -13.25 6.78 -11.41
CA LYS A 59 -14.70 6.56 -11.23
C LYS A 59 -15.02 5.36 -10.34
N ILE A 60 -14.06 4.46 -10.16
CA ILE A 60 -14.21 3.25 -9.34
C ILE A 60 -13.77 3.57 -7.91
N LEU A 61 -12.67 4.30 -7.73
CA LEU A 61 -12.15 4.70 -6.42
C LEU A 61 -13.03 5.69 -5.68
N ASP A 62 -13.73 6.59 -6.37
CA ASP A 62 -14.65 7.55 -5.72
C ASP A 62 -15.91 6.85 -5.14
N LYS A 63 -16.10 5.56 -5.43
CA LYS A 63 -17.24 4.76 -4.95
C LYS A 63 -16.88 3.80 -3.81
N VAL A 64 -15.61 3.79 -3.38
CA VAL A 64 -15.09 2.96 -2.28
C VAL A 64 -14.83 3.81 -1.05
#